data_AF-A0A1B6LRD5-F1
#
_entry.id   AF-A0A1B6LRD5-F1
#
_cell.length_a   1.000
_cell.length_b   1.000
_cell.length_c   1.000
_cell.angle_alpha   90.00
_cell.angle_beta   90.00
_cell.angle_gamma   90.00
#
_symmetry.space_group_name_H-M   'P 1'
#
loop_
_entity.id
_entity.type
_entity.pdbx_description
1 polymer ?
#
loop_
_entity_poly.entity_id
_entity_poly.type
_entity_poly.pdbx_seq_one_letter_code
_entity_poly.pdbx_strand_id
1 'polypeptide(L)'
;SSLVFMARYVLAGLVLACAMTVAVIAIVYNLSDEPLTADQPSVANPNGTRAVPTLQFVVAISRHGNRGPLFTYPSSLYQFNDTTVWPYGVGHLTQVIVSDIPTWQQRAAIYLS
;
A
#
# COMPACT_ATOMS: atom_id res chain seq x y z
N SER A 1 31.74 21.14 -38.63
CA SER A 1 30.91 20.12 -39.30
C SER A 1 30.56 18.97 -38.35
N SER A 2 31.51 18.30 -37.69
CA SER A 2 31.26 17.09 -36.87
C SER A 2 30.30 17.27 -35.67
N LEU A 3 30.28 18.44 -35.03
CA LEU A 3 29.42 18.71 -33.87
C LEU A 3 27.92 18.77 -34.23
N VAL A 4 27.61 19.29 -35.43
CA VAL A 4 26.23 19.35 -35.96
C VAL A 4 25.74 17.96 -36.33
N PHE A 5 26.62 17.09 -36.86
CA PHE A 5 26.27 15.69 -37.12
C PHE A 5 25.94 14.95 -35.82
N MET A 6 26.77 15.08 -34.78
CA MET A 6 26.52 14.42 -33.48
C MET A 6 25.21 14.89 -32.82
N ALA A 7 24.92 16.19 -32.85
CA ALA A 7 23.66 16.72 -32.30
C ALA A 7 22.42 16.16 -33.01
N ARG A 8 22.49 15.95 -34.34
CA ARG A 8 21.39 15.37 -35.12
C ARG A 8 21.16 13.89 -34.79
N TYR A 9 22.21 13.12 -34.56
CA TYR A 9 22.09 11.72 -34.14
C TYR A 9 21.52 11.57 -32.73
N VAL A 10 21.92 12.45 -31.80
CA VAL A 10 21.38 12.46 -30.43
C VAL A 10 19.89 12.83 -30.44
N LEU A 11 19.50 13.86 -31.19
CA LEU A 11 18.09 14.25 -31.31
C LEU A 11 17.24 13.14 -31.96
N ALA A 12 17.75 12.50 -33.03
CA ALA A 12 17.06 11.39 -33.67
C ALA A 12 16.91 10.18 -32.73
N GLY A 13 17.95 9.86 -31.94
CA GLY A 13 17.90 8.80 -30.94
C GLY A 13 16.87 9.07 -29.83
N LEU A 14 16.80 10.31 -29.33
CA LEU A 14 15.83 10.72 -28.33
C LEU A 14 14.39 10.63 -28.86
N VAL A 15 14.15 11.11 -30.09
CA VAL A 15 12.82 11.04 -30.73
C VAL A 15 12.39 9.58 -30.93
N LEU A 16 13.30 8.71 -31.36
CA LEU A 16 13.00 7.28 -31.53
C LEU A 16 12.69 6.60 -30.19
N ALA A 17 13.44 6.92 -29.13
CA ALA A 17 13.18 6.40 -27.79
C ALA A 17 11.78 6.83 -27.28
N CYS A 18 11.42 8.11 -27.46
CA CYS A 18 10.08 8.61 -27.10
C CYS A 18 8.96 7.96 -27.92
N ALA A 19 9.18 7.71 -29.22
CA ALA A 19 8.18 7.04 -30.05
C ALA A 19 7.94 5.60 -29.58
N MET A 20 9.00 4.88 -29.20
CA MET A 20 8.90 3.52 -28.68
C MET A 20 8.16 3.45 -27.34
N THR A 21 8.40 4.39 -26.42
CA THR A 21 7.70 4.42 -25.13
C THR A 21 6.20 4.68 -25.31
N VAL A 22 5.84 5.63 -26.17
CA VAL A 22 4.42 5.92 -26.48
C VAL A 22 3.74 4.71 -27.13
N ALA A 23 4.42 4.01 -28.05
CA ALA A 23 3.88 2.81 -28.68
C ALA A 23 3.62 1.69 -27.66
N VAL A 24 4.56 1.43 -26.74
CA VAL A 24 4.37 0.43 -25.67
C VAL A 24 3.20 0.79 -24.77
N ILE A 25 3.09 2.06 -24.36
CA ILE A 25 1.97 2.52 -23.53
C ILE A 25 0.63 2.31 -24.25
N ALA A 26 0.54 2.70 -25.53
CA ALA A 26 -0.67 2.51 -26.32
C ALA A 26 -1.05 1.02 -26.43
N ILE A 27 -0.08 0.13 -26.68
CA ILE A 27 -0.32 -1.32 -26.73
C ILE A 27 -0.85 -1.83 -25.40
N VAL A 28 -0.22 -1.45 -24.28
CA VAL A 28 -0.68 -1.85 -22.94
C VAL A 28 -2.10 -1.36 -22.67
N TYR A 29 -2.43 -0.11 -22.98
CA TYR A 29 -3.79 0.43 -22.82
C TYR A 29 -4.82 -0.32 -23.67
N ASN A 30 -4.52 -0.63 -24.93
CA ASN A 30 -5.45 -1.36 -25.80
C ASN A 30 -5.56 -2.85 -25.44
N LEU A 31 -4.57 -3.41 -24.74
CA LEU A 31 -4.62 -4.77 -24.21
C LEU A 31 -5.25 -4.84 -22.82
N SER A 32 -5.46 -3.70 -22.16
CA SER A 32 -6.02 -3.60 -20.80
C SER A 32 -7.54 -3.47 -20.80
N ASP A 33 -8.23 -4.07 -21.76
CA ASP A 33 -9.69 -4.21 -21.73
C ASP A 33 -10.04 -5.45 -20.90
N GLU A 34 -9.77 -5.41 -19.59
CA GLU A 34 -10.45 -6.28 -18.64
C GLU A 34 -11.69 -5.54 -18.10
N PRO A 35 -12.90 -5.85 -18.59
CA PRO A 35 -14.10 -5.40 -17.91
C PRO A 35 -14.13 -6.10 -16.54
N LEU A 36 -13.99 -5.32 -15.46
CA LEU A 36 -14.38 -5.76 -14.13
C LEU A 36 -15.87 -6.13 -14.19
N THR A 37 -16.14 -7.40 -14.48
CA THR A 37 -17.48 -7.98 -14.43
C THR A 37 -17.81 -8.09 -12.95
N ALA A 38 -18.35 -7.02 -12.37
CA ALA A 38 -19.07 -7.13 -11.13
C ALA A 38 -20.33 -7.94 -11.47
N ASP A 39 -20.34 -9.21 -11.07
CA ASP A 39 -21.47 -10.12 -11.15
C ASP A 39 -22.77 -9.38 -10.81
N GLN A 40 -23.65 -9.27 -11.81
CA GLN A 40 -24.99 -8.74 -11.62
C GLN A 40 -25.80 -9.75 -10.80
N PRO A 41 -26.24 -9.43 -9.56
CA PRO A 41 -27.03 -10.37 -8.79
C PRO A 41 -28.41 -10.49 -9.45
N SER A 42 -28.79 -11.72 -9.80
CA SER A 42 -30.11 -12.01 -10.35
C SER A 42 -31.21 -11.65 -9.36
N VAL A 43 -32.12 -10.78 -9.77
CA VAL A 43 -33.35 -10.48 -9.03
C VAL A 43 -34.31 -11.65 -9.22
N ALA A 44 -34.48 -12.49 -8.19
CA ALA A 44 -35.78 -12.99 -7.71
C ALA A 44 -35.63 -14.07 -6.62
N ASN A 45 -35.95 -13.75 -5.36
CA ASN A 45 -36.60 -14.69 -4.45
C ASN A 45 -37.54 -13.93 -3.49
N PRO A 46 -38.78 -14.40 -3.24
CA PRO A 46 -39.82 -13.61 -2.60
C PRO A 46 -39.73 -13.65 -1.07
N ASN A 47 -40.30 -12.61 -0.45
CA ASN A 47 -40.42 -12.31 0.98
C ASN A 47 -40.35 -13.53 1.94
N GLY A 48 -39.20 -13.69 2.60
CA GLY A 48 -39.03 -14.43 3.84
C GLY A 48 -38.58 -13.49 4.96
N THR A 49 -39.09 -13.75 6.17
CA THR A 49 -38.94 -12.98 7.41
C THR A 49 -37.55 -12.35 7.60
N ARG A 50 -37.51 -11.01 7.55
CA ARG A 50 -36.43 -10.09 7.97
C ARG A 50 -35.04 -10.74 8.00
N ALA A 51 -34.46 -10.97 6.83
CA ALA A 51 -33.01 -11.14 6.74
C ALA A 51 -32.38 -9.86 7.27
N VAL A 52 -31.94 -9.89 8.53
CA VAL A 52 -31.09 -8.83 9.08
C VAL A 52 -29.87 -8.80 8.18
N PRO A 53 -29.53 -7.67 7.55
CA PRO A 53 -28.33 -7.63 6.72
C PRO A 53 -27.16 -8.04 7.59
N THR A 54 -26.62 -9.23 7.32
CA THR A 54 -25.40 -9.73 7.95
C THR A 54 -24.22 -8.99 7.32
N LEU A 55 -23.13 -8.86 8.08
CA LEU A 55 -21.90 -8.23 7.59
C LEU A 55 -21.39 -8.98 6.35
N GLN A 56 -21.44 -8.35 5.18
CA GLN A 56 -21.08 -9.00 3.91
C GLN A 56 -19.59 -8.87 3.59
N PHE A 57 -18.95 -7.79 4.01
CA PHE A 57 -17.54 -7.53 3.74
C PHE A 57 -16.96 -6.51 4.72
N VAL A 58 -15.76 -6.76 5.23
CA VAL A 58 -14.98 -5.83 6.05
C VAL A 58 -13.52 -5.88 5.63
N VAL A 59 -12.92 -4.69 5.54
CA VAL A 59 -11.47 -4.53 5.38
C VAL A 59 -10.97 -3.67 6.53
N ALA A 60 -9.99 -4.20 7.27
CA ALA A 60 -9.29 -3.46 8.30
C ALA A 60 -7.85 -3.19 7.81
N ILE A 61 -7.52 -1.91 7.63
CA ILE A 61 -6.16 -1.48 7.34
C ILE A 61 -5.59 -0.91 8.64
N SER A 62 -4.61 -1.59 9.21
CA SER A 62 -3.96 -1.19 10.45
C SER A 62 -2.49 -0.85 10.23
N ARG A 63 -2.00 0.16 10.95
CA ARG A 63 -0.57 0.42 11.09
C ARG A 63 0.03 -0.49 12.16
N HIS A 64 1.35 -0.74 12.08
CA HIS A 64 2.10 -1.37 13.17
C HIS A 64 1.97 -0.57 14.48
N GLY A 65 2.08 -1.25 15.62
CA GLY A 65 2.10 -0.63 16.95
C GLY A 65 3.32 0.25 17.20
N ASN A 66 3.42 0.82 18.40
CA ASN A 66 4.61 1.58 18.80
C ASN A 66 5.85 0.68 18.73
N ARG A 67 6.93 1.24 18.18
CA ARG A 67 8.21 0.54 17.99
C ARG A 67 9.37 1.50 18.12
N GLY A 68 10.55 0.96 18.42
CA GLY A 68 11.80 1.71 18.39
C GLY A 68 12.07 2.31 16.99
N PRO A 69 12.83 3.40 16.90
CA PRO A 69 13.20 4.04 15.64
C PRO A 69 14.04 3.07 14.78
N LEU A 70 13.97 3.25 13.46
CA LEU A 70 14.87 2.54 12.52
C LEU A 70 16.19 3.26 12.31
N PHE A 71 16.17 4.58 12.48
CA PHE A 71 17.31 5.46 12.41
C PHE A 71 17.01 6.72 13.22
N THR A 72 18.05 7.43 13.63
CA THR A 72 17.97 8.73 14.29
C THR A 72 18.94 9.68 13.62
N TYR A 73 18.66 10.99 13.69
CA TYR A 73 19.63 11.98 13.24
C TYR A 73 20.88 11.93 14.12
N PRO A 74 22.08 12.23 13.57
CA PRO A 74 23.33 12.20 14.34
C PRO A 74 23.31 13.12 15.57
N SER A 75 22.59 14.24 15.50
CA SER A 75 22.41 15.18 16.61
C SER A 75 21.36 14.76 17.65
N SER A 76 20.68 13.63 17.45
CA SER A 76 19.69 13.13 18.40
C SER A 76 20.35 12.76 19.73
N LEU A 77 19.78 13.22 20.83
CA LEU A 77 20.20 12.80 22.17
C LEU A 77 19.85 11.32 22.43
N TYR A 78 18.82 10.82 21.75
CA TYR A 78 18.37 9.42 21.84
C TYR A 78 18.74 8.71 20.55
N GLN A 79 19.81 7.94 20.58
CA GLN A 79 20.29 7.20 19.41
C GLN A 79 19.43 5.96 19.17
N PHE A 80 19.23 5.59 17.90
CA PHE A 80 18.34 4.47 17.54
C PHE A 80 18.81 3.12 18.12
N ASN A 81 20.12 2.96 18.29
CA ASN A 81 20.75 1.76 18.84
C ASN A 81 20.92 1.80 20.38
N ASP A 82 20.46 2.85 21.05
CA ASP A 82 20.53 2.96 22.51
C ASP A 82 19.47 2.05 23.15
N THR A 83 19.91 0.90 23.66
CA THR A 83 19.04 -0.09 24.31
C THR A 83 18.59 0.32 25.70
N THR A 84 19.15 1.39 26.29
CA THR A 84 18.66 1.95 27.55
C THR A 84 17.38 2.77 27.33
N VAL A 85 17.22 3.34 26.14
CA VAL A 85 16.05 4.12 25.72
C VAL A 85 15.06 3.25 24.93
N TRP A 86 15.58 2.36 24.09
CA TRP A 86 14.82 1.42 23.26
C TRP A 86 15.11 -0.02 23.73
N PRO A 87 14.50 -0.49 24.83
CA PRO A 87 14.85 -1.76 25.47
C PRO A 87 14.64 -2.99 24.58
N TYR A 88 13.73 -2.88 23.61
CA TYR A 88 13.46 -3.94 22.64
C TYR A 88 14.32 -3.85 21.37
N GLY A 89 15.08 -2.76 21.22
CA GLY A 89 15.96 -2.52 20.08
C GLY A 89 15.30 -1.87 18.87
N VAL A 90 16.11 -1.70 17.83
CA VAL A 90 15.80 -0.97 16.59
C VAL A 90 14.61 -1.62 15.87
N GLY A 91 13.57 -0.83 15.61
CA GLY A 91 12.39 -1.30 14.86
C GLY A 91 11.50 -2.33 15.55
N HIS A 92 11.86 -2.80 16.76
CA HIS A 92 11.05 -3.74 17.52
C HIS A 92 9.87 -3.04 18.18
N LEU A 93 8.73 -3.74 18.21
CA LEU A 93 7.53 -3.27 18.92
C LEU A 93 7.85 -3.09 20.40
N THR A 94 7.44 -1.95 20.95
CA THR A 94 7.47 -1.76 22.39
C THR A 94 6.39 -2.63 23.01
N GLN A 95 6.68 -3.25 24.16
CA GLN A 95 5.62 -3.83 24.98
C GLN A 95 4.76 -2.68 25.53
N VAL A 96 3.80 -2.24 24.72
CA VAL A 96 2.65 -1.51 25.23
C VAL A 96 1.89 -2.54 26.04
N ILE A 97 1.92 -2.39 27.38
CA ILE A 97 1.04 -3.18 28.23
C ILE A 97 -0.36 -3.03 27.64
N VAL A 98 -1.04 -4.15 27.49
CA VAL A 98 -2.39 -4.29 26.90
C VAL A 98 -3.46 -3.41 27.60
N SER A 99 -3.07 -2.58 28.58
CA SER A 99 -3.88 -1.54 29.20
C SER A 99 -4.25 -0.37 28.27
N ASP A 100 -3.47 -0.11 27.22
CA ASP A 100 -3.67 1.07 26.38
C ASP A 100 -4.41 0.77 25.07
N ILE A 101 -4.75 -0.51 24.83
CA ILE A 101 -5.69 -0.86 23.75
C ILE A 101 -7.08 -0.68 24.33
N PRO A 102 -7.87 0.27 23.81
CA PRO A 102 -9.23 0.40 24.27
C PRO A 102 -10.00 -0.88 23.96
N THR A 103 -10.84 -1.32 24.89
CA THR A 103 -11.54 -2.62 24.84
C THR A 103 -12.32 -2.87 23.54
N TRP A 104 -12.71 -1.83 22.79
CA TRP A 104 -13.32 -1.96 21.47
C TRP A 104 -12.38 -2.51 20.37
N GLN A 105 -11.07 -2.25 20.44
CA GLN A 105 -10.08 -2.83 19.51
C GLN A 105 -9.77 -4.29 19.82
N GLN A 106 -9.78 -4.69 21.11
CA GLN A 106 -9.64 -6.11 21.48
C GLN A 106 -10.83 -6.94 20.98
N ARG A 107 -12.05 -6.39 21.05
CA ARG A 107 -13.23 -7.09 20.56
C ARG A 107 -13.17 -7.33 19.06
N ALA A 108 -12.66 -6.37 18.28
CA ALA A 108 -12.49 -6.56 16.83
C ALA A 108 -11.55 -7.73 16.48
N ALA A 109 -10.49 -7.97 17.26
CA ALA A 109 -9.56 -9.09 17.02
C ALA A 109 -10.20 -10.46 17.30
N ILE A 110 -11.13 -10.56 18.25
CA ILE A 110 -11.81 -11.82 18.60
C ILE A 110 -12.88 -12.19 17.55
N TYR A 111 -13.46 -11.21 16.85
CA TYR A 111 -14.45 -11.47 15.79
C TYR A 111 -13.83 -11.83 14.43
N LEU A 112 -12.50 -11.85 14.33
CA LEU A 112 -11.74 -12.13 13.10
C LEU A 112 -10.85 -13.38 13.21
N SER A 113 -10.99 -14.19 14.27
CA SER A 113 -10.38 -15.52 14.44
C SER A 113 -11.39 -16.64 14.25
#